data_AF-A0A223P706-F1
#
_entry.id   AF-A0A223P706-F1
#
_cell.length_a   1.000
_cell.length_b   1.000
_cell.length_c   1.000
_cell.angle_alpha   90.00
_cell.angle_beta   90.00
_cell.angle_gamma   90.00
#
_symmetry.space_group_name_H-M   'P 1'
#
loop_
_entity.id
_entity.type
_entity.pdbx_description
1 polymer ?
#
loop_
_entity_poly.entity_id
_entity_poly.type
_entity_poly.pdbx_seq_one_letter_code
_entity_poly.pdbx_strand_id
1 'polypeptide(L)'
;MSMKKFALKLTVAAVALIGLQTSSYAVDSVSVEAGAGSKVQMLRLGAQWDWKNTAWWQSNGTHIGGYWDLTVAEWHEKRYNNTDSSKNFTDIGFTPVFRFQRDDKKGFYGEAGIGVHLFSSLYNNDTKKLSTAFQFGDHLGTGYVFANGLDVGLKLQHFSNGGIKQPNGGVNFAVLKAAYRF
;
A
#
# COMPACT_ATOMS: atom_id res chain seq x y z
N MET A 1 -8.85 -0.10 -22.25
CA MET A 1 -8.99 -1.38 -21.52
C MET A 1 -10.39 -1.42 -20.91
N SER A 2 -11.25 -2.37 -21.31
CA SER A 2 -12.67 -2.42 -20.90
C SER A 2 -12.82 -2.62 -19.39
N MET A 3 -13.74 -1.89 -18.74
CA MET A 3 -14.09 -1.97 -17.31
C MET A 3 -14.25 -3.41 -16.81
N LYS A 4 -14.67 -4.33 -17.68
CA LYS A 4 -14.82 -5.76 -17.39
C LYS A 4 -13.51 -6.44 -16.96
N LYS A 5 -12.36 -6.04 -17.53
CA LYS A 5 -11.05 -6.62 -17.17
C LYS A 5 -10.52 -6.10 -15.83
N PHE A 6 -10.91 -4.90 -15.42
CA PHE A 6 -10.56 -4.32 -14.11
C PHE A 6 -11.44 -4.90 -13.01
N ALA A 7 -12.75 -5.03 -13.26
CA ALA A 7 -13.69 -5.70 -12.35
C ALA A 7 -13.29 -7.16 -12.10
N LEU A 8 -12.90 -7.91 -13.15
CA LEU A 8 -12.46 -9.31 -13.01
C LEU A 8 -11.21 -9.44 -12.12
N LYS A 9 -10.25 -8.52 -12.20
CA LYS A 9 -9.07 -8.50 -11.33
C LYS A 9 -9.44 -8.18 -9.86
N LEU A 10 -10.40 -7.29 -9.65
CA LEU A 10 -10.93 -6.97 -8.32
C LEU A 10 -11.65 -8.18 -7.70
N THR A 11 -12.41 -8.93 -8.49
CA THR A 11 -13.14 -10.12 -8.02
C THR A 11 -12.19 -11.26 -7.66
N VAL A 12 -11.11 -11.48 -8.43
CA VAL A 12 -10.08 -12.48 -8.10
C VAL A 12 -9.33 -12.12 -6.81
N ALA A 13 -9.03 -10.84 -6.59
CA ALA A 13 -8.43 -10.38 -5.34
C ALA A 13 -9.37 -10.57 -4.14
N ALA A 14 -10.67 -10.30 -4.30
CA ALA A 14 -11.66 -10.51 -3.25
C ALA A 14 -11.88 -12.00 -2.89
N VAL A 15 -11.78 -12.91 -3.87
CA VAL A 15 -11.91 -14.36 -3.64
C VAL A 15 -10.67 -14.94 -2.96
N ALA A 16 -9.48 -14.37 -3.18
CA ALA A 16 -8.26 -14.78 -2.48
C ALA A 16 -8.31 -14.49 -0.97
N LEU A 17 -9.09 -13.49 -0.52
CA LEU A 17 -9.31 -13.23 0.90
C LEU A 17 -10.15 -14.30 1.61
N ILE A 18 -10.96 -15.08 0.89
CA ILE A 18 -11.85 -16.10 1.49
C ILE A 18 -11.08 -17.41 1.77
N GLY A 19 -9.96 -17.65 1.08
CA GLY A 19 -9.17 -18.88 1.21
C GLY A 19 -8.04 -18.87 2.25
N LEU A 20 -7.76 -17.73 2.89
CA LEU A 20 -6.67 -17.59 3.86
C LEU A 20 -7.17 -17.85 5.29
N GLN A 21 -7.67 -19.05 5.56
CA GLN A 21 -7.73 -19.56 6.94
C GLN A 21 -6.42 -20.27 7.26
N THR A 22 -5.34 -19.50 7.46
CA THR A 22 -4.09 -20.05 7.98
C THR A 22 -4.14 -20.03 9.50
N SER A 23 -4.37 -21.19 10.11
CA SER A 23 -4.37 -21.43 11.57
C SER A 23 -2.99 -21.31 12.23
N SER A 24 -2.10 -20.48 11.67
CA SER A 24 -0.75 -20.21 12.16
C SER A 24 -0.64 -18.71 12.37
N TYR A 25 -0.40 -18.32 13.63
CA TYR A 25 -0.31 -16.95 14.18
C TYR A 25 0.79 -16.05 13.56
N ALA A 26 1.17 -16.28 12.31
CA ALA A 26 2.20 -15.49 11.66
C ALA A 26 1.67 -14.10 11.33
N VAL A 27 0.52 -13.93 10.67
CA VAL A 27 0.08 -12.65 10.08
C VAL A 27 -1.17 -12.12 10.79
N ASP A 28 -1.18 -10.84 11.18
CA ASP A 28 -2.31 -10.22 11.90
C ASP A 28 -3.38 -9.64 10.96
N SER A 29 -3.01 -9.28 9.71
CA SER A 29 -3.98 -8.92 8.67
C SER A 29 -3.42 -9.03 7.26
N VAL A 30 -4.34 -9.14 6.29
CA VAL A 30 -4.01 -9.09 4.85
C VAL A 30 -4.74 -7.94 4.17
N SER A 31 -4.13 -7.34 3.15
CA SER A 31 -4.69 -6.19 2.43
C SER A 31 -4.63 -6.34 0.92
N VAL A 32 -5.58 -5.68 0.27
CA VAL A 32 -5.63 -5.42 -1.17
C VAL A 32 -5.76 -3.91 -1.35
N GLU A 33 -4.92 -3.33 -2.19
CA GLU A 33 -4.94 -1.89 -2.47
C GLU A 33 -4.99 -1.61 -3.96
N ALA A 34 -5.81 -0.64 -4.35
CA ALA A 34 -5.89 -0.11 -5.71
C ALA A 34 -5.45 1.36 -5.71
N GLY A 35 -4.37 1.65 -6.43
CA GLY A 35 -3.78 2.98 -6.55
C GLY A 35 -3.96 3.60 -7.93
N ALA A 36 -4.17 4.92 -7.97
CA ALA A 36 -4.15 5.72 -9.19
C ALA A 36 -3.25 6.95 -9.03
N GLY A 37 -2.38 7.16 -10.02
CA GLY A 37 -1.52 8.34 -10.16
C GLY A 37 -1.57 8.92 -11.57
N SER A 38 -0.74 9.92 -11.85
CA SER A 38 -0.68 10.52 -13.20
C SER A 38 -0.22 9.49 -14.24
N LYS A 39 -1.13 9.05 -15.10
CA LYS A 39 -0.88 8.06 -16.17
C LYS A 39 -0.27 6.74 -15.66
N VAL A 40 -0.55 6.36 -14.42
CA VAL A 40 -0.08 5.11 -13.81
C VAL A 40 -1.13 4.56 -12.86
N GLN A 41 -1.24 3.24 -12.79
CA GLN A 41 -2.11 2.54 -11.84
C GLN A 41 -1.33 1.46 -11.11
N MET A 42 -1.82 1.07 -9.93
CA MET A 42 -1.18 0.07 -9.09
C MET A 42 -2.24 -0.86 -8.49
N LEU A 43 -1.93 -2.16 -8.44
CA LEU A 43 -2.63 -3.13 -7.61
C LEU A 43 -1.61 -3.74 -6.65
N ARG A 44 -1.90 -3.73 -5.35
CA ARG A 44 -0.98 -4.18 -4.30
C ARG A 44 -1.65 -5.17 -3.37
N LEU A 45 -0.89 -6.17 -2.95
CA LEU A 45 -1.25 -7.10 -1.88
C LEU A 45 -0.30 -6.87 -0.71
N GLY A 46 -0.81 -6.99 0.52
CA GLY A 46 -0.02 -6.80 1.73
C GLY A 46 -0.30 -7.86 2.79
N ALA A 47 0.72 -8.21 3.55
CA ALA A 47 0.65 -8.97 4.80
C ALA A 47 1.17 -8.07 5.93
N GLN A 48 0.46 -8.03 7.06
CA GLN A 48 0.70 -7.05 8.11
C GLN A 48 0.83 -7.70 9.49
N TRP A 49 1.75 -7.17 10.30
CA TRP A 49 2.06 -7.65 11.65
C TRP A 49 2.02 -6.50 12.64
N ASP A 50 1.07 -6.54 13.56
CA ASP A 50 0.97 -5.57 14.63
C ASP A 50 2.23 -5.61 15.50
N TRP A 51 2.77 -4.43 15.80
CA TRP A 51 3.83 -4.30 16.77
C TRP A 51 3.34 -4.75 18.15
N LYS A 52 4.06 -5.69 18.76
CA LYS A 52 3.68 -6.22 20.07
C LYS A 52 4.10 -5.23 21.17
N ASN A 53 3.27 -5.09 22.21
CA ASN A 53 3.51 -4.22 23.37
C ASN A 53 3.72 -2.74 23.02
N THR A 54 3.02 -2.23 22.00
CA THR A 54 3.07 -0.81 21.61
C THR A 54 1.72 -0.14 21.84
N ALA A 55 1.65 0.70 22.87
CA ALA A 55 0.53 1.57 23.19
C ALA A 55 1.08 2.91 23.70
N TRP A 56 1.80 3.60 22.82
CA TRP A 56 2.42 4.87 23.17
C TRP A 56 1.37 5.96 23.29
N TRP A 57 1.56 6.86 24.25
CA TRP A 57 0.67 7.99 24.52
C TRP A 57 -0.80 7.58 24.68
N GLN A 58 -1.04 6.41 25.30
CA GLN A 58 -2.39 5.91 25.53
C GLN A 58 -3.19 6.86 26.44
N SER A 59 -4.32 7.33 25.95
CA SER A 59 -5.23 8.22 26.68
C SER A 59 -6.62 8.19 26.04
N ASN A 60 -7.67 8.34 26.85
CA ASN A 60 -9.07 8.45 26.41
C ASN A 60 -9.53 7.33 25.45
N GLY A 61 -9.05 6.09 25.65
CA GLY A 61 -9.41 4.94 24.81
C GLY A 61 -8.70 4.88 23.45
N THR A 62 -7.63 5.64 23.27
CA THR A 62 -6.80 5.67 22.06
C THR A 62 -5.32 5.58 22.39
N HIS A 63 -4.51 5.08 21.45
CA HIS A 63 -3.05 5.02 21.55
C HIS A 63 -2.41 5.16 20.16
N ILE A 64 -1.10 5.38 20.16
CA ILE A 64 -0.26 5.15 18.99
C ILE A 64 0.37 3.77 19.11
N GLY A 65 0.05 2.92 18.15
CA GLY A 65 0.74 1.66 17.90
C GLY A 65 1.30 1.66 16.48
N GLY A 66 1.40 0.48 15.92
CA GLY A 66 1.77 0.33 14.53
C GLY A 66 1.82 -1.10 14.08
N TYR A 67 2.24 -1.28 12.83
CA TYR A 67 2.41 -2.58 12.22
C TYR A 67 3.54 -2.56 11.20
N TRP A 68 4.13 -3.72 10.95
CA TRP A 68 4.99 -3.96 9.80
C TRP A 68 4.12 -4.32 8.59
N ASP A 69 4.39 -3.74 7.44
CA ASP A 69 3.66 -3.98 6.19
C ASP A 69 4.62 -4.52 5.13
N LEU A 70 4.47 -5.79 4.75
CA LEU A 70 5.19 -6.38 3.61
C LEU A 70 4.24 -6.44 2.42
N THR A 71 4.68 -5.88 1.30
CA THR A 71 3.82 -5.69 0.14
C THR A 71 4.46 -6.16 -1.16
N VAL A 72 3.61 -6.61 -2.08
CA VAL A 72 3.95 -6.83 -3.48
C VAL A 72 2.95 -6.07 -4.34
N ALA A 73 3.44 -5.30 -5.29
CA ALA A 73 2.60 -4.45 -6.14
C ALA A 73 2.92 -4.65 -7.62
N GLU A 74 1.89 -4.71 -8.44
CA GLU A 74 2.02 -4.63 -9.89
C GLU A 74 1.61 -3.22 -10.34
N TRP A 75 2.51 -2.58 -11.08
CA TRP A 75 2.33 -1.25 -11.63
C TRP A 75 1.99 -1.33 -13.11
N HIS A 76 1.13 -0.42 -13.57
CA HIS A 76 0.76 -0.28 -14.96
C HIS A 76 0.97 1.16 -15.41
N GLU A 77 2.11 1.40 -16.08
CA GLU A 77 2.47 2.65 -16.74
C GLU A 77 1.70 2.77 -18.05
N LYS A 78 1.02 3.90 -18.28
CA LYS A 78 0.19 4.12 -19.49
C LYS A 78 0.88 4.94 -20.56
N ARG A 79 2.03 5.55 -20.24
CA ARG A 79 2.86 6.35 -21.16
C ARG A 79 4.35 6.06 -20.97
N TYR A 80 4.73 4.80 -21.12
CA TYR A 80 6.12 4.39 -20.97
C TYR A 80 7.04 5.14 -21.96
N ASN A 81 8.21 5.58 -21.49
CA ASN A 81 9.17 6.36 -22.27
C ASN A 81 8.58 7.63 -22.93
N ASN A 82 7.58 8.26 -22.32
CA ASN A 82 6.87 9.41 -22.89
C ASN A 82 6.20 9.13 -24.26
N THR A 83 5.84 7.87 -24.53
CA THR A 83 5.09 7.45 -25.71
C THR A 83 3.66 7.05 -25.31
N ASP A 84 2.83 6.63 -26.27
CA ASP A 84 1.52 6.02 -25.98
C ASP A 84 1.61 4.50 -25.73
N SER A 85 2.82 4.00 -25.40
CA SER A 85 3.03 2.61 -24.99
C SER A 85 2.79 2.41 -23.49
N SER A 86 2.43 1.19 -23.11
CA SER A 86 2.28 0.80 -21.71
C SER A 86 3.36 -0.17 -21.28
N LYS A 87 3.75 -0.12 -20.01
CA LYS A 87 4.66 -1.08 -19.40
C LYS A 87 4.16 -1.47 -18.01
N ASN A 88 4.39 -2.73 -17.66
CA ASN A 88 4.18 -3.19 -16.29
C ASN A 88 5.51 -3.49 -15.63
N PHE A 89 5.55 -3.34 -14.32
CA PHE A 89 6.64 -3.83 -13.50
C PHE A 89 6.12 -4.14 -12.10
N THR A 90 6.85 -5.01 -11.41
CA THR A 90 6.56 -5.40 -10.03
C THR A 90 7.45 -4.66 -9.04
N ASP A 91 6.90 -4.37 -7.87
CA ASP A 91 7.52 -3.75 -6.70
C ASP A 91 7.36 -4.66 -5.48
N ILE A 92 8.39 -4.75 -4.64
CA ILE A 92 8.30 -5.35 -3.30
C ILE A 92 8.66 -4.27 -2.29
N GLY A 93 7.79 -4.08 -1.29
CA GLY A 93 7.94 -3.03 -0.29
C GLY A 93 7.86 -3.54 1.14
N PHE A 94 8.61 -2.91 2.04
CA PHE A 94 8.55 -3.13 3.47
C PHE A 94 8.43 -1.79 4.20
N THR A 95 7.39 -1.62 5.02
CA THR A 95 7.08 -0.34 5.67
C THR A 95 6.75 -0.53 7.16
N PRO A 96 7.46 0.14 8.08
CA PRO A 96 6.92 0.41 9.41
C PRO A 96 5.80 1.45 9.31
N VAL A 97 4.60 1.11 9.77
CA VAL A 97 3.44 2.00 9.77
C VAL A 97 3.05 2.33 11.19
N PHE A 98 3.12 3.61 11.54
CA PHE A 98 2.59 4.13 12.79
C PHE A 98 1.09 4.38 12.62
N ARG A 99 0.30 3.99 13.62
CA ARG A 99 -1.16 4.14 13.57
C ARG A 99 -1.69 4.69 14.89
N PHE A 100 -2.37 5.83 14.81
CA PHE A 100 -3.20 6.35 15.89
C PHE A 100 -4.60 5.74 15.77
N GLN A 101 -5.02 5.02 16.80
CA GLN A 101 -6.23 4.20 16.78
C GLN A 101 -6.83 4.04 18.17
N ARG A 102 -8.06 3.52 18.23
CA ARG A 102 -8.69 3.10 19.49
C ARG A 102 -8.01 1.88 20.09
N ASP A 103 -8.14 1.72 21.41
CA ASP A 103 -7.57 0.60 22.17
C ASP A 103 -8.14 -0.76 21.76
N ASP A 104 -9.42 -0.79 21.37
CA ASP A 104 -10.07 -1.97 20.79
C ASP A 104 -9.70 -2.23 19.31
N LYS A 105 -8.88 -1.34 18.71
CA LYS A 105 -8.46 -1.34 17.31
C LYS A 105 -9.64 -1.32 16.31
N LYS A 106 -10.81 -0.84 16.75
CA LYS A 106 -12.00 -0.64 15.92
C LYS A 106 -12.25 0.85 15.68
N GLY A 107 -13.05 1.17 14.68
CA GLY A 107 -13.41 2.54 14.35
C GLY A 107 -12.35 3.28 13.54
N PHE A 108 -12.37 4.61 13.61
CA PHE A 108 -11.48 5.48 12.84
C PHE A 108 -10.02 5.37 13.28
N TYR A 109 -9.12 5.49 12.32
CA TYR A 109 -7.68 5.62 12.56
C TYR A 109 -7.04 6.63 11.61
N GLY A 110 -5.86 7.11 12.00
CA GLY A 110 -4.91 7.78 11.13
C GLY A 110 -3.59 7.03 11.13
N GLU A 111 -2.91 6.96 9.99
CA GLU A 111 -1.65 6.23 9.86
C GLU A 111 -0.63 6.94 8.97
N ALA A 112 0.64 6.73 9.26
CA ALA A 112 1.73 7.20 8.42
C ALA A 112 2.89 6.20 8.46
N GLY A 113 3.61 6.09 7.34
CA GLY A 113 4.75 5.19 7.23
C GLY A 113 5.76 5.69 6.22
N ILE A 114 7.03 5.39 6.48
CA ILE A 114 8.17 5.63 5.59
C ILE A 114 8.84 4.27 5.39
N GLY A 115 8.71 3.74 4.18
CA GLY A 115 9.13 2.39 3.83
C GLY A 115 10.21 2.36 2.76
N VAL A 116 10.69 1.16 2.49
CA VAL A 116 11.65 0.87 1.42
C VAL A 116 11.03 -0.05 0.39
N HIS A 117 11.36 0.20 -0.87
CA HIS A 117 10.75 -0.47 -2.02
C HIS A 117 11.80 -0.80 -3.07
N LEU A 118 11.65 -1.96 -3.71
CA LEU A 118 12.52 -2.42 -4.77
C LEU A 118 11.71 -2.72 -6.03
N PHE A 119 11.94 -1.90 -7.06
CA PHE A 119 11.29 -2.07 -8.35
C PHE A 119 12.07 -3.04 -9.23
N SER A 120 11.38 -3.97 -9.87
CA SER A 120 11.93 -4.89 -10.87
C SER A 120 12.40 -4.20 -12.16
N SER A 121 12.02 -2.94 -12.37
CA SER A 121 12.43 -2.10 -13.49
C SER A 121 12.46 -0.63 -13.08
N LEU A 122 13.30 0.16 -13.74
CA LEU A 122 13.28 1.61 -13.57
C LEU A 122 11.94 2.19 -14.03
N TYR A 123 11.38 3.08 -13.22
CA TYR A 123 10.17 3.83 -13.53
C TYR A 123 10.48 4.88 -14.60
N ASN A 124 9.68 4.88 -15.66
CA ASN A 124 9.83 5.84 -16.76
C ASN A 124 8.50 5.99 -17.49
N ASN A 125 7.66 6.88 -16.98
CA ASN A 125 6.30 7.08 -17.46
C ASN A 125 6.01 8.57 -17.60
N ASP A 126 5.52 8.95 -18.77
CA ASP A 126 5.33 10.34 -19.17
C ASP A 126 6.65 11.12 -19.09
N THR A 127 6.65 12.32 -18.50
CA THR A 127 7.85 13.13 -18.27
C THR A 127 8.60 12.75 -16.98
N LYS A 128 8.12 11.74 -16.23
CA LYS A 128 8.67 11.36 -14.93
C LYS A 128 9.54 10.10 -15.02
N LYS A 129 10.71 10.17 -14.38
CA LYS A 129 11.68 9.08 -14.31
C LYS A 129 12.21 8.93 -12.89
N LEU A 130 12.49 7.70 -12.48
CA LEU A 130 13.25 7.39 -11.27
C LEU A 130 14.49 6.59 -11.69
N SER A 131 15.68 7.14 -11.40
CA SER A 131 16.95 6.58 -11.88
C SER A 131 17.51 5.40 -11.07
N THR A 132 16.73 4.88 -10.11
CA THR A 132 17.10 3.75 -9.24
C THR A 132 15.98 2.73 -9.19
N ALA A 133 16.33 1.46 -8.97
CA ALA A 133 15.34 0.43 -8.66
C ALA A 133 14.85 0.57 -7.20
N PHE A 134 15.75 0.92 -6.30
CA PHE A 134 15.44 1.23 -4.91
C PHE A 134 14.73 2.59 -4.79
N GLN A 135 13.63 2.61 -4.03
CA GLN A 135 12.85 3.80 -3.69
C GLN A 135 12.49 3.81 -2.21
N PHE A 136 12.35 5.00 -1.63
CA PHE A 136 11.53 5.23 -0.45
C PHE A 136 10.06 5.29 -0.88
N GLY A 137 9.19 4.73 -0.05
CA GLY A 137 7.75 4.75 -0.20
C GLY A 137 7.11 5.31 1.06
N ASP A 138 6.62 6.54 0.99
CA ASP A 138 6.04 7.23 2.14
C ASP A 138 4.54 7.38 1.98
N HIS A 139 3.77 7.22 3.05
CA HIS A 139 2.33 7.45 2.99
C HIS A 139 1.76 8.11 4.24
N LEU A 140 0.64 8.78 4.02
CA LEU A 140 -0.31 9.22 5.03
C LEU A 140 -1.68 8.64 4.67
N GLY A 141 -2.37 8.09 5.66
CA GLY A 141 -3.64 7.42 5.46
C GLY A 141 -4.63 7.62 6.61
N THR A 142 -5.88 7.32 6.31
CA THR A 142 -6.96 7.24 7.30
C THR A 142 -7.92 6.15 6.88
N GLY A 143 -8.63 5.56 7.84
CA GLY A 143 -9.60 4.52 7.54
C GLY A 143 -10.48 4.21 8.72
N TYR A 144 -11.25 3.13 8.57
CA TYR A 144 -12.21 2.66 9.55
C TYR A 144 -12.17 1.13 9.62
N VAL A 145 -12.06 0.60 10.85
CA VAL A 145 -12.14 -0.84 11.12
C VAL A 145 -13.51 -1.19 11.68
N PHE A 146 -14.25 -2.02 10.96
CA PHE A 146 -15.55 -2.52 11.37
C PHE A 146 -15.44 -3.62 12.44
N ALA A 147 -16.54 -3.83 13.18
CA ALA A 147 -16.61 -4.83 14.25
C ALA A 147 -16.24 -6.24 13.75
N ASN A 148 -16.61 -6.59 12.51
CA ASN A 148 -16.29 -7.87 11.86
C ASN A 148 -14.85 -8.01 11.37
N GLY A 149 -13.96 -7.05 11.62
CA GLY A 149 -12.54 -7.12 11.23
C GLY A 149 -12.22 -6.55 9.85
N LEU A 150 -13.22 -6.15 9.05
CA LEU A 150 -12.99 -5.44 7.80
C LEU A 150 -12.39 -4.06 8.09
N ASP A 151 -11.28 -3.72 7.45
CA ASP A 151 -10.61 -2.43 7.48
C ASP A 151 -10.67 -1.81 6.08
N VAL A 152 -11.25 -0.61 5.97
CA VAL A 152 -11.27 0.16 4.72
C VAL A 152 -10.53 1.48 4.93
N GLY A 153 -9.71 1.88 3.96
CA GLY A 153 -8.87 3.07 4.11
C GLY A 153 -8.55 3.78 2.81
N LEU A 154 -8.14 5.03 2.95
CA LEU A 154 -7.58 5.87 1.88
C LEU A 154 -6.16 6.26 2.26
N LYS A 155 -5.25 6.25 1.28
CA LYS A 155 -3.86 6.70 1.46
C LYS A 155 -3.43 7.64 0.35
N LEU A 156 -2.60 8.60 0.72
CA LEU A 156 -1.73 9.33 -0.19
C LEU A 156 -0.34 8.70 -0.09
N GLN A 157 0.19 8.19 -1.20
CA GLN A 157 1.46 7.49 -1.26
C GLN A 157 2.41 8.23 -2.21
N HIS A 158 3.62 8.48 -1.75
CA HIS A 158 4.73 9.03 -2.53
C HIS A 158 5.86 8.01 -2.69
N PHE A 159 6.51 8.02 -3.84
CA PHE A 159 7.70 7.24 -4.15
C PHE A 159 8.81 8.13 -4.68
N SER A 160 10.01 8.03 -4.12
CA SER A 160 11.20 8.72 -4.62
C SER A 160 12.48 8.03 -4.14
N ASN A 161 13.63 8.38 -4.72
CA ASN A 161 14.91 7.83 -4.27
C ASN A 161 15.64 8.72 -3.27
N GLY A 162 14.96 9.70 -2.66
CA GLY A 162 15.57 10.62 -1.69
C GLY A 162 16.72 11.47 -2.24
N GLY A 163 16.87 11.57 -3.57
CA GLY A 163 17.98 12.29 -4.20
C GLY A 163 19.27 11.47 -4.36
N ILE A 164 19.24 10.15 -4.11
CA ILE A 164 20.39 9.25 -4.32
C ILE A 164 20.96 9.37 -5.75
N LYS A 165 20.09 9.49 -6.76
CA LYS A 165 20.49 9.68 -8.15
C LYS A 165 19.43 10.45 -8.91
N GLN A 166 19.88 11.29 -9.85
CA GLN A 166 19.01 12.03 -10.77
C GLN A 166 18.85 11.29 -12.11
N PRO A 167 17.70 11.43 -12.81
CA PRO A 167 16.51 12.15 -12.39
C PRO A 167 15.69 11.42 -11.29
N ASN A 168 15.09 12.21 -10.39
CA ASN A 168 14.16 11.74 -9.35
C ASN A 168 12.84 12.53 -9.43
N GLY A 169 11.96 12.18 -10.39
CA GLY A 169 10.72 12.94 -10.65
C GLY A 169 9.59 12.73 -9.64
N GLY A 170 9.73 11.73 -8.75
CA GLY A 170 8.75 11.33 -7.74
C GLY A 170 7.43 10.80 -8.32
N VAL A 171 6.79 9.83 -7.68
CA VAL A 171 5.49 9.31 -8.11
C VAL A 171 4.49 9.34 -6.97
N ASN A 172 3.30 9.90 -7.24
CA ASN A 172 2.23 10.03 -6.25
C ASN A 172 1.03 9.17 -6.63
N PHE A 173 0.40 8.56 -5.63
CA PHE A 173 -0.84 7.81 -5.77
C PHE A 173 -1.87 8.27 -4.74
N ALA A 174 -3.13 8.32 -5.17
CA ALA A 174 -4.26 8.11 -4.26
C ALA A 174 -4.57 6.61 -4.26
N VAL A 175 -4.74 6.03 -3.07
CA VAL A 175 -4.88 4.59 -2.88
C VAL A 175 -6.13 4.28 -2.06
N LEU A 176 -6.92 3.33 -2.55
CA LEU A 176 -8.01 2.70 -1.79
C LEU A 176 -7.51 1.36 -1.25
N LYS A 177 -7.67 1.14 0.06
CA LYS A 177 -7.29 -0.09 0.77
C LYS A 177 -8.54 -0.81 1.27
N ALA A 178 -8.56 -2.12 1.11
CA ALA A 178 -9.40 -3.03 1.87
C ALA A 178 -8.51 -4.08 2.54
N ALA A 179 -8.70 -4.32 3.83
CA ALA A 179 -7.95 -5.30 4.58
C ALA A 179 -8.87 -6.08 5.51
N TYR A 180 -8.43 -7.27 5.89
CA TYR A 180 -9.13 -8.08 6.88
C TYR A 180 -8.18 -8.39 8.03
N ARG A 181 -8.62 -8.04 9.24
CA ARG A 181 -7.92 -8.31 10.49
C ARG A 181 -8.48 -9.60 11.09
N PHE A 182 -7.60 -10.54 11.41
CA PHE A 182 -7.95 -11.86 11.96
C PHE A 182 -8.29 -11.79 13.45
#